data_AF-A0A8C8E7L7-F1
#
_entry.id   AF-A0A8C8E7L7-F1
#
_cell.length_a   1.000
_cell.length_b   1.000
_cell.length_c   1.000
_cell.angle_alpha   90.00
_cell.angle_beta   90.00
_cell.angle_gamma   90.00
#
_symmetry.space_group_name_H-M   'P 1'
#
loop_
_entity.id
_entity.type
_entity.pdbx_description
1 polymer ?
#
loop_
_entity_poly.entity_id
_entity_poly.type
_entity_poly.pdbx_seq_one_letter_code
_entity_poly.pdbx_strand_id
1 'polypeptide(L)'
;MKDEVLWNFWRCYLQKTKQAYCNRPAGETAKPLSVCDSSTDVDSDPERLSLLYSSLSESEGDLQTDCSFVSSTSKVSESTSVQSRSGSVDGGLYLRKNPKEKLRMTMPMTLSFCYMALLWVRETMTLSELLRFVFEGHIPYLNVFQHFPEKMKLRGPDIKIFCVESWPSYEEVFNKMHELAAFLDLPRFPDITDSCFLHPDMLCMKYLMEANLPDEMHNWTCRVVKKTCIGEVDFLTLVPGNMSTRKVKYDVLAAAVIVVVLKLLFLLDDNYEWLLSDFAEERNKNNKEDGPYFELKKWYKVLKCTLDVEQKKLDERRAKYLWRCEKPLFYSAKKKSKVLKRRQVVVNLQNQFGRLSGSVQPAEKPNPSSFQLSWSEENTDGSCFHGHSLKGIVQEKRGLLTAMNPRYWLCTIQLCNEKLCGHLAHYREADFPQSYHFVLRLFSFLLRIEPSYIHDEVCMIEHKLFNKKLRKKTKYKTGPRK
;
A
#
# COMPACT_ATOMS: atom_id res chain seq x y z
N MET A 1 -18.20 15.26 -12.55
CA MET A 1 -18.01 14.83 -11.15
C MET A 1 -16.62 14.27 -10.84
N LYS A 2 -16.14 13.13 -11.38
CA LYS A 2 -14.83 12.54 -10.98
C LYS A 2 -13.64 13.47 -11.23
N ASP A 3 -13.60 14.07 -12.43
CA ASP A 3 -12.54 14.99 -12.83
C ASP A 3 -12.58 16.30 -12.03
N GLU A 4 -13.78 16.74 -11.61
CA GLU A 4 -13.95 17.95 -10.79
C GLU A 4 -13.33 17.79 -9.39
N VAL A 5 -13.50 16.62 -8.76
CA VAL A 5 -12.94 16.35 -7.43
C VAL A 5 -11.42 16.37 -7.47
N LEU A 6 -10.82 15.59 -8.39
CA LEU A 6 -9.37 15.50 -8.53
C LEU A 6 -8.77 16.86 -8.90
N TRP A 7 -9.43 17.60 -9.81
CA TRP A 7 -9.01 18.93 -10.19
C TRP A 7 -9.08 19.94 -9.05
N ASN A 8 -10.12 19.87 -8.21
CA ASN A 8 -10.23 20.72 -7.02
C ASN A 8 -9.11 20.43 -6.02
N PHE A 9 -8.81 19.17 -5.74
CA PHE A 9 -7.68 18.81 -4.89
C PHE A 9 -6.35 19.32 -5.45
N TRP A 10 -6.13 19.13 -6.75
CA TRP A 10 -4.92 19.60 -7.43
C TRP A 10 -4.79 21.13 -7.39
N ARG A 11 -5.88 21.85 -7.64
CA ARG A 11 -5.92 23.31 -7.55
C ARG A 11 -5.59 23.79 -6.13
N CYS A 12 -6.21 23.22 -5.10
CA CYS A 12 -5.94 23.56 -3.71
C CYS A 12 -4.47 23.31 -3.34
N TYR A 13 -3.91 22.19 -3.82
CA TYR A 13 -2.49 21.90 -3.67
C TYR A 13 -1.61 22.99 -4.26
N LEU A 14 -1.81 23.32 -5.54
CA LEU A 14 -1.02 24.35 -6.23
C LEU A 14 -1.12 25.73 -5.55
N GLN A 15 -2.28 26.08 -5.01
CA GLN A 15 -2.47 27.32 -4.24
C GLN A 15 -1.68 27.28 -2.93
N LYS A 16 -1.79 26.20 -2.15
CA LYS A 16 -1.07 26.05 -0.88
C LYS A 16 0.45 25.98 -1.04
N THR A 17 0.93 25.31 -2.10
CA THR A 17 2.36 25.26 -2.40
C THR A 17 2.89 26.57 -2.98
N LYS A 18 2.00 27.47 -3.43
CA LYS A 18 2.28 28.71 -4.18
C LYS A 18 2.91 28.43 -5.55
N GLN A 19 2.49 27.33 -6.18
CA GLN A 19 2.87 26.93 -7.53
C GLN A 19 1.80 27.33 -8.57
N ALA A 20 0.58 27.66 -8.15
CA ALA A 20 -0.42 28.28 -9.02
C ALA A 20 0.01 29.71 -9.39
N TYR A 21 -0.13 30.09 -10.67
CA TYR A 21 0.19 31.39 -11.29
C TYR A 21 0.23 32.56 -10.30
N CYS A 22 1.40 32.80 -9.70
CA CYS A 22 1.67 34.00 -8.93
C CYS A 22 2.48 34.94 -9.82
N ASN A 23 2.06 36.20 -9.94
CA ASN A 23 2.81 37.26 -10.62
C ASN A 23 4.23 37.47 -10.06
N ARG A 24 4.55 36.82 -8.92
CA ARG A 24 5.90 36.65 -8.39
C ARG A 24 6.15 35.19 -8.03
N PRO A 25 6.82 34.41 -8.89
CA PRO A 25 7.34 33.12 -8.51
C PRO A 25 8.48 33.29 -7.50
N ALA A 26 8.65 32.34 -6.59
CA ALA A 26 9.68 32.41 -5.56
C ALA A 26 11.09 32.54 -6.18
N GLY A 27 11.72 33.70 -5.99
CA GLY A 27 13.04 34.01 -6.55
C GLY A 27 13.35 35.50 -6.68
N GLU A 28 12.35 36.39 -6.64
CA GLU A 28 12.59 37.83 -6.51
C GLU A 28 12.84 38.19 -5.03
N THR A 29 14.03 37.89 -4.54
CA THR A 29 14.65 38.86 -3.62
C THR A 29 14.84 40.13 -4.45
N ALA A 30 14.01 41.15 -4.21
CA ALA A 30 14.30 42.51 -4.62
C ALA A 30 15.74 42.79 -4.17
N LYS A 31 16.67 42.90 -5.12
CA LYS A 31 17.99 43.45 -4.81
C LYS A 31 17.70 44.86 -4.31
N PRO A 32 18.04 45.23 -3.06
CA PRO A 32 18.06 46.63 -2.73
C PRO A 32 19.08 47.27 -3.65
N LEU A 33 18.64 48.33 -4.33
CA LEU A 33 19.50 49.16 -5.16
C LEU A 33 20.68 49.60 -4.29
N SER A 34 21.88 49.18 -4.68
CA SER A 34 23.14 49.60 -4.09
C SER A 34 23.29 51.11 -4.31
N VAL A 35 23.06 51.90 -3.28
CA VAL A 35 23.56 53.27 -3.16
C VAL A 35 24.69 53.23 -2.13
N CYS A 36 25.91 53.47 -2.59
CA CYS A 36 27.08 53.74 -1.74
C CYS A 36 26.88 55.09 -1.01
N ASP A 37 27.11 55.14 0.30
CA ASP A 37 28.36 55.66 0.89
C ASP A 37 28.26 55.88 2.41
N SER A 38 29.29 55.39 3.13
CA SER A 38 29.80 55.84 4.46
C SER A 38 28.84 55.80 5.68
N SER A 39 29.21 55.47 6.93
CA SER A 39 30.48 55.19 7.62
C SER A 39 30.19 54.59 9.02
N THR A 40 31.20 53.88 9.54
CA THR A 40 31.59 53.65 10.97
C THR A 40 30.70 52.88 11.96
N ASP A 41 31.32 51.82 12.50
CA ASP A 41 31.33 51.25 13.87
C ASP A 41 30.01 51.14 14.66
N VAL A 42 29.68 49.96 15.20
CA VAL A 42 30.15 49.47 16.51
C VAL A 42 29.88 47.95 16.67
N ASP A 43 30.75 47.35 17.46
CA ASP A 43 30.94 46.01 18.01
C ASP A 43 29.72 45.25 18.57
N SER A 44 29.72 43.90 18.46
CA SER A 44 29.31 42.90 19.49
C SER A 44 29.30 41.45 18.95
N ASP A 45 30.09 40.60 19.60
CA ASP A 45 30.26 39.13 19.47
C ASP A 45 28.96 38.28 19.51
N PRO A 46 28.97 37.06 18.93
CA PRO A 46 28.09 35.97 19.36
C PRO A 46 28.86 34.81 20.02
N GLU A 47 28.44 34.47 21.24
CA GLU A 47 28.88 33.29 21.97
C GLU A 47 28.58 31.98 21.23
N ARG A 48 29.59 31.12 21.20
CA ARG A 48 29.58 29.74 20.72
C ARG A 48 28.90 28.82 21.73
N LEU A 49 28.06 27.91 21.26
CA LEU A 49 27.82 26.63 21.94
C LEU A 49 28.11 25.47 20.97
N SER A 50 29.29 24.89 21.15
CA SER A 50 29.71 23.61 20.59
C SER A 50 28.90 22.47 21.20
N LEU A 51 28.26 21.66 20.36
CA LEU A 51 27.80 20.33 20.74
C LEU A 51 28.88 19.32 20.39
N LEU A 52 29.42 18.69 21.44
CA LEU A 52 30.39 17.61 21.38
C LEU A 52 29.74 16.33 20.83
N TYR A 53 30.53 15.68 19.98
CA TYR A 53 30.37 14.30 19.50
C TYR A 53 30.22 13.31 20.66
N SER A 54 29.37 12.29 20.46
CA SER A 54 29.55 10.97 21.07
C SER A 54 29.09 9.89 20.11
N SER A 55 30.03 8.99 19.87
CA SER A 55 30.09 7.88 18.93
C SER A 55 29.42 6.60 19.46
N LEU A 56 28.73 5.87 18.57
CA LEU A 56 28.44 4.42 18.67
C LEU A 56 28.85 3.82 17.32
N SER A 57 29.95 3.05 17.24
CA SER A 57 30.15 1.64 17.64
C SER A 57 29.34 0.65 16.79
N GLU A 58 30.10 -0.18 16.08
CA GLU A 58 29.68 -1.16 15.07
C GLU A 58 29.05 -2.42 15.69
N SER A 59 28.01 -2.97 15.05
CA SER A 59 27.91 -4.43 14.83
C SER A 59 26.95 -4.77 13.68
N GLU A 60 27.49 -5.61 12.80
CA GLU A 60 27.02 -6.30 11.60
C GLU A 60 25.53 -6.62 11.35
N GLY A 61 25.16 -6.55 10.06
CA GLY A 61 24.44 -7.64 9.38
C GLY A 61 23.02 -7.37 8.89
N ASP A 62 22.84 -6.66 7.77
CA ASP A 62 22.06 -7.17 6.62
C ASP A 62 21.98 -6.20 5.43
N LEU A 63 22.06 -6.76 4.23
CA LEU A 63 22.13 -6.08 2.94
C LEU A 63 20.78 -5.45 2.54
N GLN A 64 20.56 -4.19 2.90
CA GLN A 64 19.60 -3.32 2.21
C GLN A 64 20.33 -2.47 1.16
N THR A 65 19.91 -2.60 -0.10
CA THR A 65 20.39 -1.77 -1.20
C THR A 65 19.76 -0.38 -1.09
N ASP A 66 20.31 0.45 -0.21
CA ASP A 66 19.96 1.86 -0.09
C ASP A 66 20.61 2.68 -1.20
N CYS A 67 19.79 3.15 -2.15
CA CYS A 67 20.19 4.23 -3.05
C CYS A 67 20.05 5.59 -2.36
N SER A 68 20.72 5.78 -1.22
CA SER A 68 20.95 7.11 -0.65
C SER A 68 22.19 7.72 -1.33
N PHE A 69 21.99 8.49 -2.39
CA PHE A 69 23.07 9.31 -2.95
C PHE A 69 23.39 10.46 -1.99
N VAL A 70 24.39 10.22 -1.13
CA VAL A 70 25.09 11.24 -0.33
C VAL A 70 25.73 12.26 -1.28
N SER A 71 25.43 13.52 -1.04
CA SER A 71 25.94 14.67 -1.80
C SER A 71 27.29 15.11 -1.24
N SER A 72 28.39 14.74 -1.91
CA SER A 72 29.68 15.40 -1.72
C SER A 72 29.69 16.72 -2.51
N THR A 73 29.59 17.85 -1.81
CA THR A 73 29.75 19.18 -2.39
C THR A 73 31.22 19.50 -2.59
N SER A 74 31.72 19.46 -3.83
CA SER A 74 32.94 20.19 -4.19
C SER A 74 32.56 21.57 -4.73
N LYS A 75 33.06 22.61 -4.06
CA LYS A 75 32.99 24.01 -4.49
C LYS A 75 33.88 24.18 -5.73
N VAL A 76 33.31 24.52 -6.87
CA VAL A 76 34.05 25.17 -7.97
C VAL A 76 33.17 26.25 -8.58
N SER A 77 33.73 27.46 -8.57
CA SER A 77 33.23 28.69 -9.14
C SER A 77 33.08 28.57 -10.67
N GLU A 78 31.99 29.07 -11.23
CA GLU A 78 31.90 29.27 -12.69
C GLU A 78 31.17 30.58 -12.98
N SER A 79 31.95 31.52 -13.51
CA SER A 79 31.53 32.77 -14.12
C SER A 79 30.99 32.51 -15.52
N THR A 80 29.98 33.29 -15.91
CA THR A 80 29.60 33.64 -17.29
C THR A 80 29.30 32.50 -18.27
N SER A 81 28.03 32.14 -18.38
CA SER A 81 27.35 32.08 -19.69
C SER A 81 25.84 32.15 -19.51
N VAL A 82 25.27 33.23 -20.01
CA VAL A 82 23.84 33.52 -20.04
C VAL A 82 23.20 32.61 -21.09
N GLN A 83 22.62 31.48 -20.67
CA GLN A 83 21.78 30.67 -21.54
C GLN A 83 20.38 30.52 -20.95
N SER A 84 19.50 31.38 -21.47
CA SER A 84 18.05 31.29 -21.58
C SER A 84 17.35 30.32 -20.61
N ARG A 85 16.97 30.86 -19.45
CA ARG A 85 16.08 30.25 -18.46
C ARG A 85 14.68 30.07 -19.04
N SER A 86 14.46 28.96 -19.72
CA SER A 86 13.13 28.37 -19.88
C SER A 86 13.16 27.01 -19.17
N GLY A 87 13.13 27.06 -17.85
CA GLY A 87 12.93 25.91 -16.97
C GLY A 87 11.86 26.30 -15.95
N SER A 88 11.17 25.30 -15.38
CA SER A 88 10.15 25.55 -14.36
C SER A 88 10.70 26.50 -13.29
N VAL A 89 9.92 27.53 -12.95
CA VAL A 89 10.39 28.63 -12.10
C VAL A 89 10.72 28.16 -10.67
N ASP A 90 10.27 26.97 -10.30
CA ASP A 90 10.52 26.31 -9.01
C ASP A 90 11.70 25.32 -9.03
N GLY A 91 12.41 25.14 -10.14
CA GLY A 91 13.55 24.21 -10.26
C GLY A 91 14.65 24.45 -9.21
N GLY A 92 14.88 25.71 -8.82
CA GLY A 92 15.84 26.06 -7.75
C GLY A 92 15.37 25.67 -6.35
N LEU A 93 14.06 25.56 -6.12
CA LEU A 93 13.48 25.18 -4.83
C LEU A 93 13.68 23.70 -4.54
N TYR A 94 13.75 22.84 -5.57
CA TYR A 94 14.02 21.42 -5.38
C TYR A 94 15.41 21.13 -4.79
N LEU A 95 16.38 22.03 -4.95
CA LEU A 95 17.76 21.87 -4.45
C LEU A 95 17.96 22.37 -3.01
N ARG A 96 17.15 23.32 -2.53
CA ARG A 96 17.28 23.83 -1.15
C ARG A 96 16.42 23.01 -0.19
N LYS A 97 17.06 22.29 0.74
CA LYS A 97 16.42 21.81 1.97
C LYS A 97 16.12 23.02 2.86
N ASN A 98 15.01 23.72 2.60
CA ASN A 98 14.45 24.63 3.60
C ASN A 98 13.73 23.76 4.65
N PRO A 99 13.95 24.00 5.96
CA PRO A 99 13.41 23.17 7.04
C PRO A 99 11.89 23.35 7.31
N LYS A 100 11.16 23.99 6.40
CA LYS A 100 9.69 24.00 6.37
C LYS A 100 9.25 23.21 5.15
N GLU A 101 9.19 21.88 5.30
CA GLU A 101 8.87 20.92 4.26
C GLU A 101 7.52 21.22 3.60
N LYS A 102 7.55 21.92 2.46
CA LYS A 102 6.41 21.91 1.55
C LYS A 102 6.32 20.52 0.94
N LEU A 103 5.20 19.85 1.11
CA LEU A 103 4.89 18.54 0.52
C LEU A 103 5.14 18.60 -1.00
N ARG A 104 6.25 18.03 -1.50
CA ARG A 104 6.64 18.15 -2.90
C ARG A 104 5.94 17.13 -3.78
N MET A 105 5.72 17.50 -5.04
CA MET A 105 5.11 16.60 -6.00
C MET A 105 6.09 15.50 -6.40
N THR A 106 5.61 14.26 -6.34
CA THR A 106 6.29 13.05 -6.79
C THR A 106 5.29 12.15 -7.51
N MET A 107 5.74 11.14 -8.25
CA MET A 107 4.82 10.18 -8.88
C MET A 107 3.99 9.37 -7.88
N PRO A 108 4.53 8.92 -6.73
CA PRO A 108 3.72 8.38 -5.64
C PRO A 108 2.62 9.36 -5.18
N MET A 109 2.94 10.66 -5.09
CA MET A 109 1.95 11.69 -4.75
C MET A 109 0.83 11.79 -5.80
N THR A 110 1.15 11.63 -7.09
CA THR A 110 0.12 11.55 -8.16
C THR A 110 -0.85 10.41 -7.90
N LEU A 111 -0.35 9.22 -7.56
CA LEU A 111 -1.22 8.08 -7.22
C LEU A 111 -2.01 8.33 -5.93
N SER A 112 -1.41 9.01 -4.95
CA SER A 112 -2.11 9.42 -3.73
C SER A 112 -3.27 10.37 -4.02
N PHE A 113 -3.12 11.34 -4.93
CA PHE A 113 -4.21 12.19 -5.40
C PHE A 113 -5.33 11.37 -6.05
N CYS A 114 -4.99 10.44 -6.94
CA CYS A 114 -5.96 9.55 -7.58
C CYS A 114 -6.71 8.73 -6.53
N TYR A 115 -5.99 8.08 -5.60
CA TYR A 115 -6.62 7.27 -4.56
C TYR A 115 -7.50 8.10 -3.62
N MET A 116 -7.04 9.28 -3.22
CA MET A 116 -7.82 10.22 -2.41
C MET A 116 -9.12 10.63 -3.12
N ALA A 117 -9.07 10.89 -4.43
CA ALA A 117 -10.28 11.19 -5.21
C ALA A 117 -11.24 10.00 -5.29
N LEU A 118 -10.72 8.77 -5.43
CA LEU A 118 -11.54 7.54 -5.41
C LEU A 118 -12.26 7.37 -4.07
N LEU A 119 -11.56 7.60 -2.95
CA LEU A 119 -12.15 7.58 -1.61
C LEU A 119 -13.23 8.65 -1.46
N TRP A 120 -12.99 9.85 -1.96
CA TRP A 120 -13.96 10.95 -1.90
C TRP A 120 -15.24 10.64 -2.69
N VAL A 121 -15.12 9.98 -3.84
CA VAL A 121 -16.28 9.59 -4.67
C VAL A 121 -16.91 8.26 -4.19
N ARG A 122 -16.25 7.53 -3.29
CA ARG A 122 -16.63 6.17 -2.82
C ARG A 122 -16.72 5.16 -3.96
N GLU A 123 -15.75 5.24 -4.87
CA GLU A 123 -15.63 4.31 -6.00
C GLU A 123 -15.27 2.89 -5.53
N THR A 124 -15.56 1.90 -6.38
CA THR A 124 -15.37 0.47 -6.09
C THR A 124 -13.93 -0.01 -6.23
N MET A 125 -12.94 0.89 -6.26
CA MET A 125 -11.53 0.54 -6.47
C MET A 125 -10.71 0.76 -5.20
N THR A 126 -10.05 -0.31 -4.75
CA THR A 126 -9.13 -0.33 -3.60
C THR A 126 -7.74 0.19 -3.99
N LEU A 127 -6.88 0.43 -2.98
CA LEU A 127 -5.50 0.86 -3.24
C LEU A 127 -4.70 -0.26 -3.91
N SER A 128 -4.82 -1.50 -3.43
CA SER A 128 -4.17 -2.65 -4.07
C SER A 128 -4.54 -2.80 -5.54
N GLU A 129 -5.80 -2.54 -5.93
CA GLU A 129 -6.22 -2.57 -7.33
C GLU A 129 -5.61 -1.44 -8.17
N LEU A 130 -5.59 -0.21 -7.62
CA LEU A 130 -4.95 0.93 -8.29
C LEU A 130 -3.48 0.62 -8.60
N LEU A 131 -2.75 0.09 -7.62
CA LEU A 131 -1.32 -0.26 -7.78
C LEU A 131 -1.12 -1.47 -8.70
N ARG A 132 -2.06 -2.41 -8.70
CA ARG A 132 -2.06 -3.51 -9.66
C ARG A 132 -2.23 -3.01 -11.10
N PHE A 133 -3.13 -2.08 -11.35
CA PHE A 133 -3.30 -1.47 -12.68
C PHE A 133 -2.06 -0.68 -13.13
N VAL A 134 -1.31 -0.10 -12.19
CA VAL A 134 0.02 0.46 -12.49
C VAL A 134 0.97 -0.65 -12.96
N PHE A 135 1.08 -1.75 -12.20
CA PHE A 135 1.94 -2.88 -12.53
C PHE A 135 1.60 -3.56 -13.87
N GLU A 136 0.31 -3.72 -14.16
CA GLU A 136 -0.20 -4.29 -15.41
C GLU A 136 -0.06 -3.33 -16.61
N GLY A 137 0.39 -2.10 -16.38
CA GLY A 137 0.65 -1.11 -17.43
C GLY A 137 -0.62 -0.47 -17.99
N HIS A 138 -1.73 -0.52 -17.25
CA HIS A 138 -2.95 0.25 -17.52
C HIS A 138 -2.77 1.72 -17.14
N ILE A 139 -2.04 1.99 -16.05
CA ILE A 139 -1.74 3.33 -15.60
C ILE A 139 -0.25 3.62 -15.83
N PRO A 140 0.11 4.61 -16.66
CA PRO A 140 1.50 4.92 -16.93
C PRO A 140 2.15 5.56 -15.70
N TYR A 141 3.20 4.91 -15.20
CA TYR A 141 3.90 5.34 -13.99
C TYR A 141 5.42 5.33 -14.18
N LEU A 142 5.95 4.18 -14.61
CA LEU A 142 7.37 4.04 -14.93
C LEU A 142 7.70 4.85 -16.18
N ASN A 143 8.75 5.66 -16.08
CA ASN A 143 9.24 6.51 -17.18
C ASN A 143 8.12 7.26 -17.93
N VAL A 144 7.15 7.83 -17.20
CA VAL A 144 5.93 8.43 -17.77
C VAL A 144 6.21 9.53 -18.80
N PHE A 145 7.37 10.18 -18.71
CA PHE A 145 7.81 11.19 -19.67
C PHE A 145 7.85 10.70 -21.12
N GLN A 146 7.95 9.39 -21.36
CA GLN A 146 7.92 8.82 -22.71
C GLN A 146 6.57 9.04 -23.41
N HIS A 147 5.50 9.19 -22.63
CA HIS A 147 4.14 9.44 -23.11
C HIS A 147 3.80 10.94 -23.22
N PHE A 148 4.72 11.83 -22.84
CA PHE A 148 4.46 13.26 -22.91
C PHE A 148 4.47 13.76 -24.37
N PRO A 149 3.62 14.75 -24.70
CA PRO A 149 3.63 15.34 -26.02
C PRO A 149 4.98 16.02 -26.29
N GLU A 150 5.43 16.05 -27.54
CA GLU A 150 6.75 16.58 -27.93
C GLU A 150 7.00 18.03 -27.47
N LYS A 151 5.92 18.80 -27.30
CA LYS A 151 5.92 20.18 -26.81
C LYS A 151 6.35 20.26 -25.33
N MET A 152 6.13 19.22 -24.54
CA MET A 152 6.44 19.19 -23.11
C MET A 152 7.88 18.69 -22.88
N LYS A 153 8.83 19.62 -22.93
CA LYS A 153 10.26 19.33 -22.72
C LYS A 153 10.62 19.43 -21.24
N LEU A 154 10.91 18.29 -20.62
CA LEU A 154 11.37 18.24 -19.23
C LEU A 154 12.79 18.77 -19.09
N ARG A 155 13.03 19.59 -18.06
CA ARG A 155 14.34 20.19 -17.76
C ARG A 155 14.59 20.17 -16.26
N GLY A 156 15.87 20.11 -15.88
CA GLY A 156 16.26 20.25 -14.48
C GLY A 156 15.72 19.14 -13.56
N PRO A 157 15.28 19.48 -12.33
CA PRO A 157 14.78 18.51 -11.35
C PRO A 157 13.52 17.77 -11.78
N ASP A 158 12.68 18.34 -12.64
CA ASP A 158 11.42 17.74 -13.10
C ASP A 158 11.65 16.39 -13.78
N ILE A 159 12.79 16.24 -14.44
CA ILE A 159 13.20 14.97 -15.04
C ILE A 159 13.26 13.87 -13.95
N LYS A 160 13.69 14.17 -12.71
CA LYS A 160 13.73 13.18 -11.62
C LYS A 160 12.34 12.76 -11.14
N ILE A 161 11.36 13.66 -11.23
CA ILE A 161 9.99 13.38 -10.81
C ILE A 161 9.40 12.34 -11.75
N PHE A 162 9.58 12.52 -13.06
CA PHE A 162 8.94 11.68 -14.08
C PHE A 162 9.78 10.47 -14.53
N CYS A 163 11.09 10.46 -14.26
CA CYS A 163 11.97 9.30 -14.47
C CYS A 163 11.92 8.32 -13.28
N VAL A 164 10.77 7.68 -13.08
CA VAL A 164 10.63 6.64 -12.05
C VAL A 164 11.06 5.29 -12.61
N GLU A 165 11.97 4.63 -11.90
CA GLU A 165 12.58 3.34 -12.26
C GLU A 165 12.15 2.19 -11.31
N SER A 166 11.21 2.44 -10.39
CA SER A 166 10.69 1.44 -9.44
C SER A 166 9.17 1.47 -9.35
N TRP A 167 8.57 0.32 -9.08
CA TRP A 167 7.11 0.23 -8.85
C TRP A 167 6.70 0.96 -7.57
N PRO A 168 5.47 1.51 -7.50
CA PRO A 168 4.99 2.18 -6.31
C PRO A 168 4.77 1.20 -5.16
N SER A 169 5.16 1.59 -3.94
CA SER A 169 4.86 0.83 -2.72
C SER A 169 3.47 1.19 -2.19
N TYR A 170 2.75 0.20 -1.66
CA TYR A 170 1.47 0.39 -1.00
C TYR A 170 1.57 1.41 0.14
N GLU A 171 2.51 1.20 1.06
CA GLU A 171 2.70 2.09 2.21
C GLU A 171 3.09 3.50 1.80
N GLU A 172 3.93 3.64 0.78
CA GLU A 172 4.36 4.96 0.33
C GLU A 172 3.18 5.78 -0.18
N VAL A 173 2.34 5.19 -1.05
CA VAL A 173 1.16 5.87 -1.62
C VAL A 173 0.11 6.13 -0.53
N PHE A 174 -0.11 5.17 0.37
CA PHE A 174 -1.05 5.28 1.47
C PHE A 174 -0.66 6.40 2.45
N ASN A 175 0.61 6.43 2.89
CA ASN A 175 1.09 7.45 3.82
C ASN A 175 1.08 8.84 3.20
N LYS A 176 1.51 8.97 1.94
CA LYS A 176 1.44 10.23 1.20
C LYS A 176 0.01 10.72 1.00
N MET A 177 -0.96 9.82 0.81
CA MET A 177 -2.37 10.20 0.73
C MET A 177 -2.85 10.85 2.04
N HIS A 178 -2.50 10.28 3.18
CA HIS A 178 -2.86 10.86 4.47
C HIS A 178 -2.14 12.19 4.74
N GLU A 179 -0.84 12.27 4.45
CA GLU A 179 -0.07 13.51 4.55
C GLU A 179 -0.67 14.60 3.65
N LEU A 180 -1.06 14.25 2.43
CA LEU A 180 -1.67 15.15 1.47
C LEU A 180 -3.04 15.63 1.94
N ALA A 181 -3.90 14.74 2.42
CA ALA A 181 -5.22 15.11 2.93
C ALA A 181 -5.13 16.07 4.11
N ALA A 182 -4.17 15.83 5.02
CA ALA A 182 -3.88 16.72 6.14
C ALA A 182 -3.28 18.05 5.67
N PHE A 183 -2.31 18.03 4.76
CA PHE A 183 -1.70 19.24 4.19
C PHE A 183 -2.73 20.13 3.48
N LEU A 184 -3.71 19.52 2.81
CA LEU A 184 -4.79 20.20 2.14
C LEU A 184 -5.88 20.71 3.08
N ASP A 185 -5.83 20.39 4.39
CA ASP A 185 -6.88 20.68 5.37
C ASP A 185 -8.26 20.22 4.86
N LEU A 186 -8.32 19.03 4.25
CA LEU A 186 -9.57 18.50 3.74
C LEU A 186 -10.53 18.19 4.89
N PRO A 187 -11.85 18.40 4.70
CA PRO A 187 -12.83 18.02 5.70
C PRO A 187 -12.91 16.49 5.82
N ARG A 188 -13.72 16.02 6.77
CA ARG A 188 -14.11 14.62 6.85
C ARG A 188 -14.65 14.15 5.49
N PHE A 189 -14.19 12.99 5.04
CA PHE A 189 -14.61 12.38 3.79
C PHE A 189 -16.07 11.90 3.90
N PRO A 190 -16.75 11.66 2.77
CA PRO A 190 -18.08 11.07 2.80
C PRO A 190 -18.11 9.75 3.58
N ASP A 191 -19.16 9.57 4.38
CA ASP A 191 -19.29 8.43 5.27
C ASP A 191 -19.31 7.10 4.48
N ILE A 192 -18.56 6.13 5.02
CA ILE A 192 -18.52 4.75 4.51
C ILE A 192 -19.54 3.93 5.29
N THR A 193 -20.70 3.73 4.67
CA THR A 193 -21.83 2.94 5.19
C THR A 193 -21.78 1.49 4.70
N ASP A 194 -22.60 0.61 5.27
CA ASP A 194 -22.70 -0.81 4.93
C ASP A 194 -22.96 -1.09 3.44
N SER A 195 -23.58 -0.14 2.74
CA SER A 195 -23.84 -0.21 1.29
C SER A 195 -22.64 0.19 0.41
N CYS A 196 -21.60 0.80 0.99
CA CYS A 196 -20.42 1.22 0.25
C CYS A 196 -19.52 0.02 -0.04
N PHE A 197 -18.92 -0.03 -1.23
CA PHE A 197 -18.02 -1.12 -1.61
C PHE A 197 -16.80 -1.25 -0.68
N LEU A 198 -16.29 -0.14 -0.15
CA LEU A 198 -15.17 -0.11 0.79
C LEU A 198 -15.52 -0.62 2.19
N HIS A 199 -16.80 -0.89 2.47
CA HIS A 199 -17.21 -1.46 3.75
C HIS A 199 -16.66 -2.90 3.87
N PRO A 200 -16.16 -3.31 5.06
CA PRO A 200 -15.60 -4.64 5.27
C PRO A 200 -16.52 -5.78 4.85
N ASP A 201 -17.83 -5.65 5.03
CA ASP A 201 -18.78 -6.71 4.62
C ASP A 201 -18.77 -6.92 3.10
N MET A 202 -18.72 -5.85 2.30
CA MET A 202 -18.66 -5.94 0.84
C MET A 202 -17.30 -6.45 0.35
N LEU A 203 -16.21 -5.92 0.92
CA LEU A 203 -14.85 -6.36 0.57
C LEU A 203 -14.58 -7.80 0.99
N CYS A 204 -15.09 -8.25 2.14
CA CYS A 204 -14.96 -9.64 2.56
C CYS A 204 -15.61 -10.58 1.55
N MET A 205 -16.80 -10.26 1.04
CA MET A 205 -17.44 -11.07 0.01
C MET A 205 -16.56 -11.17 -1.24
N LYS A 206 -16.06 -10.03 -1.75
CA LYS A 206 -15.14 -10.01 -2.89
C LYS A 206 -13.93 -10.92 -2.68
N TYR A 207 -13.26 -10.81 -1.54
CA TYR A 207 -12.05 -11.58 -1.27
C TYR A 207 -12.33 -13.05 -0.95
N LEU A 208 -13.51 -13.41 -0.42
CA LEU A 208 -13.96 -14.80 -0.33
C LEU A 208 -14.12 -15.42 -1.72
N MET A 209 -14.77 -14.70 -2.63
CA MET A 209 -14.92 -15.13 -4.03
C MET A 209 -13.55 -15.32 -4.69
N GLU A 210 -12.65 -14.35 -4.56
CA GLU A 210 -11.31 -14.39 -5.16
C GLU A 210 -10.41 -15.49 -4.56
N ALA A 211 -10.52 -15.73 -3.24
CA ALA A 211 -9.83 -16.81 -2.54
C ALA A 211 -10.49 -18.19 -2.69
N ASN A 212 -11.58 -18.29 -3.46
CA ASN A 212 -12.35 -19.52 -3.67
C ASN A 212 -12.81 -20.17 -2.35
N LEU A 213 -13.27 -19.34 -1.41
CA LEU A 213 -13.79 -19.80 -0.13
C LEU A 213 -15.33 -19.86 -0.19
N PRO A 214 -15.98 -20.71 0.63
CA PRO A 214 -17.44 -20.82 0.62
C PRO A 214 -18.15 -19.52 0.97
N ASP A 215 -19.23 -19.23 0.26
CA ASP A 215 -20.02 -17.99 0.44
C ASP A 215 -20.68 -17.94 1.82
N GLU A 216 -21.00 -19.10 2.41
CA GLU A 216 -21.51 -19.21 3.79
C GLU A 216 -20.55 -18.59 4.83
N MET A 217 -19.24 -18.47 4.52
CA MET A 217 -18.27 -17.82 5.40
C MET A 217 -18.54 -16.33 5.57
N HIS A 218 -19.25 -15.68 4.63
CA HIS A 218 -19.57 -14.25 4.70
C HIS A 218 -20.42 -13.91 5.94
N ASN A 219 -21.32 -14.80 6.33
CA ASN A 219 -22.10 -14.63 7.56
C ASN A 219 -21.19 -14.54 8.80
N TRP A 220 -20.06 -15.24 8.80
CA TRP A 220 -19.08 -15.18 9.88
C TRP A 220 -18.24 -13.92 9.83
N THR A 221 -17.85 -13.45 8.64
CA THR A 221 -17.11 -12.18 8.49
C THR A 221 -17.97 -11.02 9.01
N CYS A 222 -19.25 -10.94 8.61
CA CYS A 222 -20.18 -9.92 9.11
C CYS A 222 -20.33 -9.95 10.64
N ARG A 223 -20.38 -11.16 11.24
CA ARG A 223 -20.43 -11.32 12.71
C ARG A 223 -19.17 -10.80 13.40
N VAL A 224 -17.99 -11.05 12.83
CA VAL A 224 -16.71 -10.54 13.36
C VAL A 224 -16.64 -9.02 13.23
N VAL A 225 -17.03 -8.47 12.08
CA VAL A 225 -17.09 -7.02 11.83
C VAL A 225 -17.99 -6.32 12.86
N LYS A 226 -19.20 -6.84 13.06
CA LYS A 226 -20.16 -6.33 14.05
C LYS A 226 -19.65 -6.43 15.48
N LYS A 227 -19.05 -7.57 15.87
CA LYS A 227 -18.55 -7.78 17.25
C LYS A 227 -17.35 -6.89 17.59
N THR A 228 -16.51 -6.57 16.61
CA THR A 228 -15.30 -5.74 16.81
C THR A 228 -15.56 -4.25 16.60
N CYS A 229 -16.73 -3.89 16.06
CA CYS A 229 -17.11 -2.52 15.68
C CYS A 229 -16.11 -1.90 14.69
N ILE A 230 -15.59 -2.70 13.76
CA ILE A 230 -14.72 -2.21 12.67
C ILE A 230 -15.51 -1.80 11.42
N GLY A 231 -16.80 -2.12 11.37
CA GLY A 231 -17.72 -1.65 10.32
C GLY A 231 -18.36 -0.29 10.63
N GLU A 232 -18.15 0.25 11.84
CA GLU A 232 -18.77 1.52 12.22
C GLU A 232 -18.25 2.68 11.37
N VAL A 233 -19.16 3.58 10.98
CA VAL A 233 -18.85 4.73 10.11
C VAL A 233 -17.69 5.57 10.66
N ASP A 234 -17.65 5.77 11.98
CA ASP A 234 -16.57 6.53 12.65
C ASP A 234 -15.22 5.83 12.64
N PHE A 235 -15.21 4.51 12.54
CA PHE A 235 -13.97 3.75 12.40
C PHE A 235 -13.46 3.82 10.96
N LEU A 236 -14.34 3.71 9.98
CA LEU A 236 -13.99 3.60 8.56
C LEU A 236 -13.72 4.95 7.90
N THR A 237 -14.46 6.01 8.26
CA THR A 237 -14.43 7.26 7.50
C THR A 237 -13.16 8.06 7.75
N LEU A 238 -12.49 8.45 6.66
CA LEU A 238 -11.26 9.26 6.72
C LEU A 238 -11.55 10.66 7.29
N VAL A 239 -10.89 11.00 8.40
CA VAL A 239 -10.89 12.34 9.00
C VAL A 239 -9.47 12.91 8.92
N PRO A 240 -9.15 13.73 7.90
CA PRO A 240 -7.84 14.34 7.76
C PRO A 240 -7.47 15.21 8.96
N GLY A 241 -6.19 15.24 9.32
CA GLY A 241 -5.67 16.07 10.42
C GLY A 241 -5.94 15.55 11.84
N ASN A 242 -6.83 14.56 12.00
CA ASN A 242 -7.06 13.95 13.30
C ASN A 242 -6.03 12.84 13.59
N MET A 243 -5.05 13.13 14.42
CA MET A 243 -4.02 12.16 14.82
C MET A 243 -4.55 11.02 15.69
N SER A 244 -5.74 11.16 16.28
CA SER A 244 -6.35 10.10 17.09
C SER A 244 -7.19 9.11 16.28
N THR A 245 -7.57 9.46 15.04
CA THR A 245 -8.28 8.53 14.16
C THR A 245 -7.28 7.60 13.49
N ARG A 246 -7.54 6.31 13.59
CA ARG A 246 -6.70 5.29 12.96
C ARG A 246 -6.82 5.39 11.45
N LYS A 247 -5.69 5.23 10.77
CA LYS A 247 -5.62 5.12 9.31
C LYS A 247 -6.10 3.73 8.90
N VAL A 248 -7.20 3.63 8.16
CA VAL A 248 -7.78 2.35 7.74
C VAL A 248 -7.31 1.97 6.35
N LYS A 249 -6.75 0.76 6.24
CA LYS A 249 -6.42 0.08 4.98
C LYS A 249 -7.54 -0.91 4.66
N TYR A 250 -8.53 -0.50 3.87
CA TYR A 250 -9.80 -1.24 3.74
C TYR A 250 -9.64 -2.67 3.20
N ASP A 251 -8.78 -2.83 2.19
CA ASP A 251 -8.44 -4.12 1.58
C ASP A 251 -7.70 -5.05 2.55
N VAL A 252 -6.69 -4.52 3.26
CA VAL A 252 -5.94 -5.26 4.28
C VAL A 252 -6.85 -5.66 5.46
N LEU A 253 -7.73 -4.76 5.89
CA LEU A 253 -8.70 -5.01 6.95
C LEU A 253 -9.65 -6.16 6.57
N ALA A 254 -10.17 -6.16 5.35
CA ALA A 254 -11.07 -7.22 4.88
C ALA A 254 -10.37 -8.58 4.81
N ALA A 255 -9.15 -8.63 4.27
CA ALA A 255 -8.34 -9.86 4.28
C ALA A 255 -8.09 -10.36 5.71
N ALA A 256 -7.74 -9.47 6.64
CA ALA A 256 -7.53 -9.81 8.04
C ALA A 256 -8.80 -10.36 8.73
N VAL A 257 -9.99 -9.82 8.40
CA VAL A 257 -11.27 -10.37 8.89
C VAL A 257 -11.46 -11.81 8.41
N ILE A 258 -11.20 -12.10 7.13
CA ILE A 258 -11.32 -13.45 6.58
C ILE A 258 -10.33 -14.40 7.27
N VAL A 259 -9.08 -13.98 7.47
CA VAL A 259 -8.08 -14.77 8.19
C VAL A 259 -8.55 -15.10 9.61
N VAL A 260 -9.11 -14.13 10.35
CA VAL A 260 -9.66 -14.37 11.69
C VAL A 260 -10.83 -15.36 11.65
N VAL A 261 -11.71 -15.29 10.65
CA VAL A 261 -12.80 -16.24 10.48
C VAL A 261 -12.28 -17.64 10.16
N LEU A 262 -11.28 -17.78 9.29
CA LEU A 262 -10.64 -19.07 9.02
C LEU A 262 -10.03 -19.67 10.28
N LYS A 263 -9.36 -18.86 11.11
CA LYS A 263 -8.88 -19.31 12.43
C LYS A 263 -10.02 -19.72 13.37
N LEU A 264 -11.14 -19.01 13.37
CA LEU A 264 -12.30 -19.35 14.21
C LEU A 264 -12.94 -20.69 13.81
N LEU A 265 -12.99 -20.99 12.51
CA LEU A 265 -13.64 -22.18 11.98
C LEU A 265 -12.69 -23.39 11.94
N PHE A 266 -11.45 -23.20 11.53
CA PHE A 266 -10.49 -24.27 11.23
C PHE A 266 -9.29 -24.32 12.17
N LEU A 267 -9.17 -23.37 13.10
CA LEU A 267 -8.01 -23.17 13.99
C LEU A 267 -6.72 -22.75 13.27
N LEU A 268 -6.38 -23.35 12.12
CA LEU A 268 -5.12 -23.12 11.39
C LEU A 268 -3.89 -23.38 12.28
N ASP A 269 -3.81 -24.56 12.88
CA ASP A 269 -2.74 -24.99 13.79
C ASP A 269 -1.90 -26.17 13.27
N ASP A 270 -1.94 -26.38 11.95
CA ASP A 270 -1.34 -27.50 11.21
C ASP A 270 -1.86 -28.88 11.62
N ASN A 271 -2.96 -28.98 12.37
CA ASN A 271 -3.50 -30.24 12.85
C ASN A 271 -5.02 -30.31 12.71
N TYR A 272 -5.72 -29.42 13.41
CA TYR A 272 -7.17 -29.48 13.55
C TYR A 272 -7.90 -29.26 12.23
N GLU A 273 -7.37 -28.38 11.39
CA GLU A 273 -7.94 -28.13 10.07
C GLU A 273 -7.88 -29.34 9.14
N TRP A 274 -6.84 -30.17 9.27
CA TRP A 274 -6.69 -31.39 8.48
C TRP A 274 -7.63 -32.47 8.98
N LEU A 275 -7.78 -32.60 10.29
CA LEU A 275 -8.77 -33.48 10.91
C LEU A 275 -10.20 -33.13 10.47
N LEU A 276 -10.55 -31.84 10.46
CA LEU A 276 -11.85 -31.40 9.96
C LEU A 276 -12.04 -31.70 8.47
N SER A 277 -10.97 -31.57 7.67
CA SER A 277 -11.04 -31.88 6.25
C SER A 277 -11.21 -33.36 5.98
N ASP A 278 -10.53 -34.24 6.72
CA ASP A 278 -10.69 -35.70 6.58
C ASP A 278 -12.12 -36.13 7.00
N PHE A 279 -12.69 -35.46 8.01
CA PHE A 279 -14.10 -35.65 8.40
C PHE A 279 -15.09 -35.17 7.33
N ALA A 280 -14.82 -34.03 6.69
CA ALA A 280 -15.65 -33.51 5.60
C ALA A 280 -15.58 -34.43 4.37
N GLU A 281 -14.41 -34.97 4.04
CA GLU A 281 -14.22 -35.95 2.96
C GLU A 281 -15.08 -37.21 3.20
N GLU A 282 -15.07 -37.74 4.42
CA GLU A 282 -15.86 -38.92 4.76
C GLU A 282 -17.37 -38.65 4.72
N ARG A 283 -17.81 -37.46 5.15
CA ARG A 283 -19.19 -37.00 5.01
C ARG A 283 -19.59 -36.88 3.55
N ASN A 284 -18.72 -36.34 2.69
CA ASN A 284 -18.97 -36.18 1.26
C ASN A 284 -19.13 -37.51 0.51
N LYS A 285 -18.39 -38.56 0.91
CA LYS A 285 -18.58 -39.92 0.35
C LYS A 285 -19.96 -40.50 0.63
N ASN A 286 -20.52 -40.14 1.79
CA ASN A 286 -21.79 -40.69 2.29
C ASN A 286 -23.01 -39.81 1.94
N ASN A 287 -22.80 -38.56 1.51
CA ASN A 287 -23.87 -37.61 1.23
C ASN A 287 -24.34 -37.72 -0.24
N LYS A 288 -25.63 -37.97 -0.46
CA LYS A 288 -26.22 -38.10 -1.82
C LYS A 288 -27.21 -36.98 -2.18
N GLU A 289 -27.61 -36.15 -1.22
CA GLU A 289 -28.73 -35.20 -1.40
C GLU A 289 -28.39 -33.73 -1.05
N ASP A 290 -27.51 -33.48 -0.07
CA ASP A 290 -27.06 -32.13 0.29
C ASP A 290 -25.78 -31.74 -0.50
N GLY A 291 -25.57 -30.45 -0.76
CA GLY A 291 -24.34 -29.93 -1.39
C GLY A 291 -23.06 -30.35 -0.63
N PRO A 292 -21.90 -30.39 -1.30
CA PRO A 292 -20.67 -30.91 -0.73
C PRO A 292 -20.22 -30.07 0.48
N TYR A 293 -19.80 -30.75 1.55
CA TYR A 293 -19.10 -30.11 2.66
C TYR A 293 -17.77 -29.52 2.19
N PHE A 294 -17.39 -28.39 2.76
CA PHE A 294 -16.11 -27.77 2.44
C PHE A 294 -14.92 -28.56 3.00
N GLU A 295 -14.02 -28.96 2.09
CA GLU A 295 -12.80 -29.71 2.41
C GLU A 295 -11.57 -28.78 2.31
N LEU A 296 -11.06 -28.30 3.45
CA LEU A 296 -9.94 -27.36 3.47
C LEU A 296 -8.68 -27.94 2.79
N LYS A 297 -8.42 -29.25 2.92
CA LYS A 297 -7.27 -29.92 2.30
C LYS A 297 -7.35 -29.92 0.78
N LYS A 298 -8.55 -30.09 0.22
CA LYS A 298 -8.78 -30.01 -1.23
C LYS A 298 -8.62 -28.56 -1.71
N TRP A 299 -9.23 -27.61 -0.99
CA TRP A 299 -9.09 -26.17 -1.25
C TRP A 299 -7.62 -25.74 -1.24
N TYR A 300 -6.86 -26.12 -0.20
CA TYR A 300 -5.44 -25.80 -0.07
C TYR A 300 -4.63 -26.30 -1.28
N LYS A 301 -4.87 -27.54 -1.73
CA LYS A 301 -4.18 -28.11 -2.90
C LYS A 301 -4.48 -27.33 -4.17
N VAL A 302 -5.75 -27.02 -4.43
CA VAL A 302 -6.18 -26.25 -5.60
C VAL A 302 -5.53 -24.86 -5.57
N LEU A 303 -5.65 -24.15 -4.45
CA LEU A 303 -5.12 -22.79 -4.32
C LEU A 303 -3.60 -22.75 -4.38
N LYS A 304 -2.90 -23.71 -3.78
CA LYS A 304 -1.44 -23.78 -3.85
C LYS A 304 -0.97 -23.95 -5.30
N CYS A 305 -1.55 -24.90 -6.04
CA CYS A 305 -1.22 -25.10 -7.45
C CYS A 305 -1.49 -23.83 -8.28
N THR A 306 -2.65 -23.20 -8.10
CA THR A 306 -3.00 -21.96 -8.80
C THR A 306 -2.06 -20.81 -8.44
N LEU A 307 -1.75 -20.63 -7.16
CA LEU A 307 -0.82 -19.60 -6.69
C LEU A 307 0.58 -19.81 -7.25
N ASP A 308 1.11 -21.04 -7.27
CA ASP A 308 2.43 -21.32 -7.81
C ASP A 308 2.50 -20.98 -9.32
N VAL A 309 1.45 -21.30 -10.07
CA VAL A 309 1.33 -20.96 -11.50
C VAL A 309 1.23 -19.45 -11.71
N GLU A 310 0.37 -18.75 -10.96
CA GLU A 310 0.18 -17.31 -11.12
C GLU A 310 1.38 -16.50 -10.61
N GLN A 311 2.04 -16.94 -9.55
CA GLN A 311 3.30 -16.37 -9.07
C GLN A 311 4.39 -16.49 -10.13
N LYS A 312 4.53 -17.68 -10.75
CA LYS A 312 5.46 -17.87 -11.87
C LYS A 312 5.13 -16.94 -13.04
N LYS A 313 3.86 -16.79 -13.41
CA LYS A 313 3.44 -15.84 -14.47
C LYS A 313 3.78 -14.40 -14.10
N LEU A 314 3.59 -13.99 -12.85
CA LEU A 314 3.96 -12.65 -12.39
C LEU A 314 5.47 -12.42 -12.43
N ASP A 315 6.27 -13.39 -12.00
CA ASP A 315 7.72 -13.32 -12.03
C ASP A 315 8.24 -13.28 -13.46
N GLU A 316 7.65 -14.06 -14.37
CA GLU A 316 7.93 -13.98 -15.79
C GLU A 316 7.57 -12.63 -16.39
N ARG A 317 6.39 -12.06 -16.08
CA ARG A 317 6.00 -10.71 -16.54
C ARG A 317 6.95 -9.64 -16.01
N ARG A 318 7.36 -9.75 -14.75
CA ARG A 318 8.32 -8.84 -14.12
C ARG A 318 9.70 -8.93 -14.78
N ALA A 319 10.16 -10.14 -15.07
CA ALA A 319 11.45 -10.38 -15.72
C ALA A 319 11.45 -9.94 -17.19
N LYS A 320 10.34 -10.16 -17.90
CA LYS A 320 10.13 -9.74 -19.30
C LYS A 320 9.79 -8.26 -19.44
N TYR A 321 9.64 -7.51 -18.34
CA TYR A 321 9.29 -6.10 -18.40
C TYR A 321 10.34 -5.31 -19.19
N LEU A 322 9.87 -4.47 -20.11
CA LEU A 322 10.75 -3.69 -20.96
C LEU A 322 11.28 -2.47 -20.20
N TRP A 323 12.38 -2.66 -19.47
CA TRP A 323 13.15 -1.60 -18.81
C TRP A 323 13.85 -0.63 -19.77
N ARG A 324 13.68 -0.81 -21.08
CA ARG A 324 14.29 0.04 -22.10
C ARG A 324 13.58 1.39 -22.13
N CYS A 325 14.31 2.45 -21.79
CA CYS A 325 13.88 3.81 -22.07
C CYS A 325 14.19 4.16 -23.53
N GLU A 326 13.17 4.38 -24.36
CA GLU A 326 13.34 4.71 -25.77
C GLU A 326 13.90 6.13 -25.96
N LYS A 327 13.36 7.07 -25.18
CA LYS A 327 13.67 8.51 -25.22
C LYS A 327 14.44 8.96 -23.95
N PRO A 328 15.68 8.51 -23.70
CA PRO A 328 16.39 8.84 -22.47
C PRO A 328 16.57 10.35 -22.30
N LEU A 329 16.23 10.84 -21.11
CA LEU A 329 16.42 12.23 -20.74
C LEU A 329 17.81 12.45 -20.15
N PHE A 330 18.44 13.56 -20.52
CA PHE A 330 19.79 13.90 -20.10
C PHE A 330 19.77 15.13 -19.20
N TYR A 331 20.21 14.95 -17.96
CA TYR A 331 20.32 16.04 -16.99
C TYR A 331 21.54 16.93 -17.22
N SER A 332 22.63 16.37 -17.75
CA SER A 332 23.88 17.08 -18.04
C SER A 332 24.76 16.29 -19.00
N ALA A 333 25.71 16.95 -19.67
CA ALA A 333 26.68 16.31 -20.56
C ALA A 333 27.50 15.21 -19.83
N LYS A 334 27.89 15.46 -18.57
CA LYS A 334 28.62 14.48 -17.73
C LYS A 334 27.80 13.23 -17.41
N LYS A 335 26.47 13.35 -17.29
CA LYS A 335 25.57 12.20 -17.03
C LYS A 335 25.08 11.53 -18.31
N LYS A 336 25.16 12.18 -19.47
CA LYS A 336 24.78 11.62 -20.76
C LYS A 336 25.49 10.30 -21.04
N SER A 337 26.81 10.24 -20.83
CA SER A 337 27.60 9.02 -21.01
C SER A 337 27.14 7.89 -20.07
N LYS A 338 26.85 8.21 -18.80
CA LYS A 338 26.34 7.23 -17.81
C LYS A 338 24.97 6.67 -18.21
N VAL A 339 24.04 7.53 -18.63
CA VAL A 339 22.69 7.12 -19.07
C VAL A 339 22.76 6.26 -20.34
N LEU A 340 23.59 6.64 -21.31
CA LEU A 340 23.79 5.85 -22.53
C LEU A 340 24.45 4.49 -22.23
N LYS A 341 25.46 4.45 -21.35
CA LYS A 341 26.06 3.18 -20.90
C LYS A 341 25.04 2.29 -20.19
N ARG A 342 24.23 2.85 -19.27
CA ARG A 342 23.15 2.10 -18.61
C ARG A 342 22.14 1.56 -19.61
N ARG A 343 21.70 2.37 -20.58
CA ARG A 343 20.82 1.93 -21.66
C ARG A 343 21.44 0.77 -22.45
N GLN A 344 22.71 0.88 -22.81
CA GLN A 344 23.40 -0.20 -23.52
C GLN A 344 23.45 -1.49 -22.70
N VAL A 345 23.74 -1.39 -21.40
CA VAL A 345 23.73 -2.53 -20.47
C VAL A 345 22.33 -3.14 -20.37
N VAL A 346 21.29 -2.33 -20.21
CA VAL A 346 19.89 -2.81 -20.15
C VAL A 346 19.53 -3.54 -21.44
N VAL A 347 19.84 -2.98 -22.61
CA VAL A 347 19.59 -3.63 -23.91
C VAL A 347 20.36 -4.93 -24.05
N ASN A 348 21.64 -4.96 -23.64
CA ASN A 348 22.44 -6.17 -23.68
C ASN A 348 21.89 -7.26 -22.75
N LEU A 349 21.53 -6.90 -21.52
CA LEU A 349 20.95 -7.83 -20.55
C LEU A 349 19.59 -8.36 -21.03
N GLN A 350 18.74 -7.51 -21.61
CA GLN A 350 17.46 -7.95 -22.17
C GLN A 350 17.64 -8.89 -23.36
N ASN A 351 18.61 -8.61 -24.24
CA ASN A 351 18.93 -9.50 -25.35
C ASN A 351 19.47 -10.85 -24.87
N GLN A 352 20.33 -10.84 -23.84
CA GLN A 352 20.84 -12.07 -23.23
C GLN A 352 19.73 -12.85 -22.54
N PHE A 353 18.88 -12.18 -21.76
CA PHE A 353 17.74 -12.81 -21.10
C PHE A 353 16.78 -13.40 -22.13
N GLY A 354 16.45 -12.67 -23.19
CA GLY A 354 15.61 -13.16 -24.28
C GLY A 354 16.16 -14.37 -25.03
N ARG A 355 17.48 -14.46 -25.18
CA ARG A 355 18.12 -15.66 -25.73
C ARG A 355 17.98 -16.88 -24.81
N LEU A 356 17.97 -16.66 -23.49
CA LEU A 356 17.84 -17.72 -22.48
C LEU A 356 16.39 -18.12 -22.21
N SER A 357 15.45 -17.17 -22.19
CA SER A 357 14.04 -17.37 -21.82
C SER A 357 13.11 -17.66 -23.00
N GLY A 358 13.62 -17.62 -24.23
CA GLY A 358 12.79 -17.57 -25.45
C GLY A 358 12.20 -16.18 -25.72
N SER A 359 11.42 -16.07 -26.81
CA SER A 359 10.81 -14.84 -27.34
C SER A 359 10.43 -13.80 -26.28
N VAL A 360 11.03 -12.61 -26.37
CA VAL A 360 10.71 -11.41 -25.56
C VAL A 360 9.58 -10.62 -26.20
N GLN A 361 8.52 -11.29 -26.64
CA GLN A 361 7.34 -10.53 -27.02
C GLN A 361 6.67 -10.03 -25.74
N PRO A 362 6.34 -8.73 -25.66
CA PRO A 362 5.51 -8.23 -24.58
C PRO A 362 4.24 -9.07 -24.54
N ALA A 363 3.96 -9.70 -23.40
CA ALA A 363 2.65 -10.32 -23.22
C ALA A 363 1.58 -9.25 -23.48
N GLU A 364 0.51 -9.62 -24.20
CA GLU A 364 -0.62 -8.72 -24.37
C GLU A 364 -1.06 -8.18 -23.00
N LYS A 365 -1.36 -6.89 -22.96
CA LYS A 365 -1.86 -6.28 -21.74
C LYS A 365 -3.19 -6.98 -21.42
N PRO A 366 -3.32 -7.65 -20.26
CA PRO A 366 -4.57 -8.28 -19.90
C PRO A 366 -5.66 -7.22 -19.84
N ASN A 367 -6.92 -7.58 -20.08
CA ASN A 367 -8.02 -6.64 -19.85
C ASN A 367 -8.07 -6.27 -18.36
N PRO A 368 -8.40 -5.00 -18.03
CA PRO A 368 -8.50 -4.59 -16.63
C PRO A 368 -9.66 -5.35 -15.98
N SER A 369 -9.34 -6.21 -15.02
CA SER A 369 -10.29 -6.94 -14.17
C SER A 369 -10.10 -6.53 -12.72
N SER A 370 -11.16 -6.51 -11.91
CA SER A 370 -11.07 -6.35 -10.45
C SER A 370 -10.59 -7.63 -9.75
N PHE A 371 -10.89 -8.80 -10.32
CA PHE A 371 -10.47 -10.11 -9.83
C PHE A 371 -9.20 -10.58 -10.53
N GLN A 372 -8.23 -11.09 -9.76
CA GLN A 372 -7.02 -11.75 -10.28
C GLN A 372 -7.25 -13.24 -10.51
N LEU A 373 -8.04 -13.86 -9.63
CA LEU A 373 -8.43 -15.26 -9.73
C LEU A 373 -9.93 -15.34 -10.01
N SER A 374 -10.30 -16.02 -11.08
CA SER A 374 -11.69 -16.27 -11.45
C SER A 374 -11.99 -17.75 -11.31
N TRP A 375 -13.05 -18.07 -10.57
CA TRP A 375 -13.55 -19.42 -10.36
C TRP A 375 -14.96 -19.45 -10.93
N SER A 376 -15.22 -20.31 -11.91
CA SER A 376 -16.56 -20.52 -12.45
C SER A 376 -17.06 -21.91 -12.06
N GLU A 377 -18.36 -22.01 -11.75
CA GLU A 377 -19.06 -23.28 -11.57
C GLU A 377 -19.07 -24.12 -12.87
N GLU A 378 -18.99 -23.45 -14.03
CA GLU A 378 -18.92 -24.08 -15.35
C GLU A 378 -17.56 -24.76 -15.65
N ASN A 379 -16.52 -24.51 -14.84
CA ASN A 379 -15.28 -25.25 -14.96
C ASN A 379 -15.51 -26.68 -14.46
N THR A 380 -15.56 -27.62 -15.42
CA THR A 380 -15.77 -29.06 -15.20
C THR A 380 -14.75 -29.74 -14.29
N ASP A 381 -13.70 -29.04 -13.87
CA ASP A 381 -12.59 -29.56 -13.07
C ASP A 381 -12.92 -29.67 -11.56
N GLY A 382 -14.11 -29.24 -11.12
CA GLY A 382 -14.54 -29.36 -9.71
C GLY A 382 -13.65 -28.57 -8.74
N SER A 383 -13.11 -27.45 -9.24
CA SER A 383 -12.14 -26.59 -8.55
C SER A 383 -12.79 -25.42 -7.82
N CYS A 384 -14.08 -25.16 -8.03
CA CYS A 384 -14.83 -24.11 -7.35
C CYS A 384 -15.36 -24.63 -6.00
N PHE A 385 -15.16 -23.86 -4.92
CA PHE A 385 -15.69 -24.16 -3.58
C PHE A 385 -16.79 -23.18 -3.14
N HIS A 386 -17.22 -22.29 -4.04
CA HIS A 386 -18.45 -21.52 -3.86
C HIS A 386 -19.63 -22.48 -3.69
N GLY A 387 -20.59 -22.15 -2.84
CA GLY A 387 -21.71 -23.05 -2.49
C GLY A 387 -21.39 -24.29 -1.63
N HIS A 388 -20.12 -24.57 -1.28
CA HIS A 388 -19.81 -25.68 -0.35
C HIS A 388 -20.32 -25.37 1.07
N SER A 389 -20.86 -26.36 1.77
CA SER A 389 -21.47 -26.13 3.08
C SER A 389 -20.46 -26.19 4.24
N LEU A 390 -20.65 -25.30 5.20
CA LEU A 390 -19.94 -25.26 6.49
C LEU A 390 -20.65 -26.08 7.58
N LYS A 391 -21.80 -26.72 7.30
CA LYS A 391 -22.56 -27.55 8.25
C LYS A 391 -21.69 -28.63 8.94
N GLY A 392 -20.61 -29.08 8.31
CA GLY A 392 -19.70 -30.10 8.86
C GLY A 392 -18.79 -29.58 9.99
N ILE A 393 -18.65 -28.27 10.12
CA ILE A 393 -17.71 -27.59 11.03
C ILE A 393 -18.45 -26.69 12.04
N VAL A 394 -19.75 -26.52 11.84
CA VAL A 394 -20.60 -25.61 12.59
C VAL A 394 -21.73 -26.39 13.25
N GLN A 395 -21.93 -26.14 14.54
CA GLN A 395 -23.05 -26.70 15.30
C GLN A 395 -24.09 -25.62 15.56
N GLU A 396 -25.36 -25.93 15.30
CA GLU A 396 -26.46 -25.06 15.70
C GLU A 396 -26.75 -25.23 17.20
N LYS A 397 -26.59 -24.16 17.99
CA LYS A 397 -27.01 -24.12 19.39
C LYS A 397 -27.94 -22.93 19.59
N ARG A 398 -29.19 -23.19 19.98
CA ARG A 398 -30.22 -22.17 20.27
C ARG A 398 -30.46 -21.18 19.11
N GLY A 399 -30.55 -21.69 17.88
CA GLY A 399 -30.72 -20.87 16.66
C GLY A 399 -29.48 -20.07 16.24
N LEU A 400 -28.34 -20.26 16.92
CA LEU A 400 -27.06 -19.63 16.59
C LEU A 400 -26.05 -20.70 16.17
N LEU A 401 -25.60 -20.61 14.92
CA LEU A 401 -24.46 -21.34 14.39
C LEU A 401 -23.19 -20.98 15.17
N THR A 402 -22.59 -21.98 15.82
CA THR A 402 -21.36 -21.88 16.61
C THR A 402 -20.30 -22.82 16.02
N ALA A 403 -19.04 -22.38 15.93
CA ALA A 403 -17.96 -23.24 15.48
C ALA A 403 -17.84 -24.47 16.41
N MET A 404 -17.57 -25.65 15.85
CA MET A 404 -17.37 -26.86 16.64
C MET A 404 -16.15 -26.78 17.56
N ASN A 405 -15.19 -25.92 17.23
CA ASN A 405 -13.99 -25.72 18.02
C ASN A 405 -14.19 -24.73 19.18
N PRO A 406 -13.94 -25.13 20.44
CA PRO A 406 -13.97 -24.21 21.58
C PRO A 406 -12.65 -23.44 21.79
N ARG A 407 -11.57 -23.79 21.08
CA ARG A 407 -10.23 -23.22 21.25
C ARG A 407 -9.91 -22.20 20.16
N TYR A 408 -9.08 -21.22 20.52
CA TYR A 408 -8.53 -20.22 19.61
C TYR A 408 -7.14 -19.84 20.10
N TRP A 409 -6.15 -19.82 19.21
CA TRP A 409 -4.80 -19.33 19.52
C TRP A 409 -4.65 -17.88 19.02
N LEU A 410 -4.05 -17.02 19.85
CA LEU A 410 -3.82 -15.61 19.52
C LEU A 410 -2.49 -15.46 18.79
N CYS A 411 -2.45 -14.57 17.79
CA CYS A 411 -1.23 -14.22 17.05
C CYS A 411 -0.24 -13.37 17.87
N THR A 412 -0.69 -12.81 19.00
CA THR A 412 0.11 -11.92 19.84
C THR A 412 0.98 -12.71 20.82
N ILE A 413 2.14 -13.18 20.36
CA ILE A 413 3.15 -13.82 21.22
C ILE A 413 3.76 -12.77 22.18
N GLN A 414 4.03 -11.56 21.67
CA GLN A 414 4.40 -10.35 22.45
C GLN A 414 3.87 -9.10 21.73
N LEU A 415 3.05 -8.28 22.39
CA LEU A 415 2.63 -6.99 21.85
C LEU A 415 3.84 -6.04 21.84
N CYS A 416 4.25 -5.53 20.68
CA CYS A 416 5.22 -4.45 20.70
C CYS A 416 4.54 -3.13 21.11
N ASN A 417 5.29 -2.26 21.78
CA ASN A 417 4.88 -0.88 21.91
C ASN A 417 4.89 -0.23 20.52
N GLU A 418 3.70 0.03 19.98
CA GLU A 418 3.48 0.62 18.65
C GLU A 418 4.27 1.93 18.46
N LYS A 419 4.51 2.69 19.55
CA LYS A 419 5.31 3.93 19.52
C LYS A 419 6.81 3.71 19.30
N LEU A 420 7.32 2.52 19.62
CA LEU A 420 8.73 2.17 19.51
C LEU A 420 9.02 1.32 18.26
N CYS A 421 8.15 0.37 17.92
CA CYS A 421 8.34 -0.53 16.78
C CYS A 421 7.62 -0.10 15.49
N GLY A 422 6.60 0.76 15.56
CA GLY A 422 5.72 1.05 14.41
C GLY A 422 4.75 -0.08 14.04
N HIS A 423 4.80 -1.23 14.72
CA HIS A 423 3.96 -2.42 14.50
C HIS A 423 3.28 -2.87 15.79
N LEU A 424 2.13 -3.52 15.68
CA LEU A 424 1.38 -4.05 16.82
C LEU A 424 1.94 -5.39 17.30
N ALA A 425 2.39 -6.23 16.36
CA ALA A 425 2.98 -7.53 16.65
C ALA A 425 4.21 -7.80 15.77
N HIS A 426 5.18 -8.55 16.30
CA HIS A 426 6.31 -9.02 15.49
C HIS A 426 5.88 -10.23 14.67
N TYR A 427 6.07 -10.15 13.35
CA TYR A 427 5.81 -11.27 12.45
C TYR A 427 7.10 -11.93 12.01
N ARG A 428 7.24 -13.22 12.31
CA ARG A 428 8.31 -14.07 11.80
C ARG A 428 7.70 -15.39 11.34
N GLU A 429 8.04 -15.81 10.12
CA GLU A 429 7.43 -17.00 9.51
C GLU A 429 7.63 -18.27 10.35
N ALA A 430 8.76 -18.39 11.04
CA ALA A 430 9.09 -19.55 11.87
C ALA A 430 8.22 -19.69 13.14
N ASP A 431 7.53 -18.62 13.55
CA ASP A 431 6.82 -18.57 14.82
C ASP A 431 5.35 -19.03 14.69
N PHE A 432 4.86 -19.27 13.47
CA PHE A 432 3.45 -19.54 13.20
C PHE A 432 3.22 -20.83 12.38
N PRO A 433 2.03 -21.45 12.49
CA PRO A 433 1.65 -22.61 11.68
C PRO A 433 1.73 -22.35 10.17
N GLN A 434 2.07 -23.38 9.40
CA GLN A 434 2.21 -23.35 7.94
C GLN A 434 0.89 -23.06 7.23
N SER A 435 -0.24 -23.57 7.75
CA SER A 435 -1.57 -23.28 7.20
C SER A 435 -1.94 -21.81 7.37
N TYR A 436 -1.69 -21.22 8.55
CA TYR A 436 -1.88 -19.79 8.80
C TYR A 436 -1.01 -18.95 7.87
N HIS A 437 0.26 -19.32 7.77
CA HIS A 437 1.23 -18.68 6.89
C HIS A 437 0.82 -18.71 5.42
N PHE A 438 0.32 -19.86 4.94
CA PHE A 438 -0.21 -20.00 3.60
C PHE A 438 -1.38 -19.06 3.33
N VAL A 439 -2.33 -18.93 4.28
CA VAL A 439 -3.46 -18.00 4.12
C VAL A 439 -2.97 -16.55 4.07
N LEU A 440 -1.99 -16.16 4.91
CA LEU A 440 -1.39 -14.84 4.83
C LEU A 440 -0.70 -14.61 3.48
N ARG A 441 0.03 -15.61 2.94
CA ARG A 441 0.66 -15.53 1.62
C ARG A 441 -0.35 -15.43 0.49
N LEU A 442 -1.47 -16.14 0.57
CA LEU A 442 -2.58 -16.01 -0.39
C LEU A 442 -3.08 -14.57 -0.46
N PHE A 443 -3.45 -13.96 0.67
CA PHE A 443 -3.94 -12.58 0.66
C PHE A 443 -2.83 -11.56 0.38
N SER A 444 -1.59 -11.83 0.79
CA SER A 444 -0.43 -11.03 0.43
C SER A 444 -0.21 -10.99 -1.08
N PHE A 445 -0.38 -12.13 -1.76
CA PHE A 445 -0.34 -12.23 -3.22
C PHE A 445 -1.47 -11.42 -3.87
N LEU A 446 -2.72 -11.61 -3.40
CA LEU A 446 -3.88 -10.89 -3.93
C LEU A 446 -3.76 -9.37 -3.75
N LEU A 447 -3.27 -8.92 -2.60
CA LEU A 447 -3.16 -7.49 -2.28
C LEU A 447 -1.84 -6.86 -2.73
N ARG A 448 -0.83 -7.66 -3.08
CA ARG A 448 0.55 -7.26 -3.41
C ARG A 448 1.22 -6.46 -2.30
N ILE A 449 1.03 -6.91 -1.07
CA ILE A 449 1.62 -6.34 0.15
C ILE A 449 2.36 -7.43 0.92
N GLU A 450 3.21 -7.06 1.88
CA GLU A 450 3.87 -8.05 2.73
C GLU A 450 2.88 -8.73 3.70
N PRO A 451 3.07 -10.03 4.02
CA PRO A 451 2.24 -10.74 4.98
C PRO A 451 2.17 -10.09 6.37
N SER A 452 3.24 -9.38 6.77
CA SER A 452 3.34 -8.63 8.04
C SER A 452 2.21 -7.63 8.22
N TYR A 453 1.82 -6.90 7.17
CA TYR A 453 0.73 -5.91 7.25
C TYR A 453 -0.63 -6.56 7.51
N ILE A 454 -0.88 -7.74 6.93
CA ILE A 454 -2.11 -8.50 7.15
C ILE A 454 -2.09 -9.06 8.57
N HIS A 455 -0.95 -9.60 9.02
CA HIS A 455 -0.76 -10.11 10.37
C HIS A 455 -1.01 -9.04 11.45
N ASP A 456 -0.51 -7.82 11.26
CA ASP A 456 -0.76 -6.69 12.16
C ASP A 456 -2.27 -6.39 12.31
N GLU A 457 -3.00 -6.39 11.20
CA GLU A 457 -4.46 -6.20 11.23
C GLU A 457 -5.20 -7.38 11.88
N VAL A 458 -4.74 -8.62 11.66
CA VAL A 458 -5.27 -9.81 12.33
C VAL A 458 -5.12 -9.67 13.85
N CYS A 459 -3.93 -9.31 14.33
CA CYS A 459 -3.68 -9.10 15.76
C CYS A 459 -4.59 -8.03 16.36
N MET A 460 -4.86 -6.96 15.60
CA MET A 460 -5.78 -5.90 16.04
C MET A 460 -7.22 -6.39 16.17
N ILE A 461 -7.72 -7.14 15.17
CA ILE A 461 -9.08 -7.70 15.19
C ILE A 461 -9.21 -8.67 16.36
N GLU A 462 -8.24 -9.56 16.55
CA GLU A 462 -8.18 -10.49 17.68
C GLU A 462 -8.22 -9.74 19.02
N HIS A 463 -7.41 -8.70 19.17
CA HIS A 463 -7.41 -7.87 20.37
C HIS A 463 -8.80 -7.26 20.62
N LYS A 464 -9.47 -6.72 19.60
CA LYS A 464 -10.84 -6.20 19.75
C LYS A 464 -11.86 -7.29 20.07
N LEU A 465 -11.70 -8.49 19.52
CA LEU A 465 -12.64 -9.60 19.66
C LEU A 465 -12.56 -10.25 21.05
N PHE A 466 -11.33 -10.46 21.56
CA PHE A 466 -11.06 -11.21 22.79
C PHE A 466 -10.75 -10.32 24.00
N ASN A 467 -10.08 -9.16 23.83
CA ASN A 467 -9.76 -8.26 24.94
C ASN A 467 -10.89 -7.23 25.20
N LYS A 468 -12.04 -7.72 25.68
CA LYS A 468 -13.19 -6.89 26.11
C LYS A 468 -12.93 -6.02 27.34
N LYS A 469 -11.78 -6.13 28.02
CA LYS A 469 -11.49 -5.43 29.29
C LYS A 469 -11.10 -3.96 29.17
N LEU A 470 -10.83 -3.42 27.98
CA LEU A 470 -10.45 -2.01 27.81
C LEU A 470 -11.62 -1.06 27.45
N ARG A 471 -12.79 -1.59 27.05
CA ARG A 471 -13.96 -0.76 26.69
C ARG A 471 -14.87 -0.38 27.87
N LYS A 472 -14.58 -0.83 29.09
CA LYS A 472 -15.29 -0.42 30.32
C LYS A 472 -14.47 0.58 31.14
N LYS A 473 -14.23 1.78 30.61
CA LYS A 473 -14.08 2.98 31.43
C LYS A 473 -15.13 3.99 31.02
N THR A 474 -16.39 3.68 31.34
CA THR A 474 -17.41 4.70 31.48
C THR A 474 -16.94 5.63 32.61
N LYS A 475 -16.79 6.91 32.29
CA LYS A 475 -16.48 7.98 33.24
C LYS A 475 -17.42 7.86 34.44
N TYR A 476 -16.89 7.46 35.60
CA TYR A 476 -17.56 7.79 36.85
C TYR A 476 -17.52 9.30 36.97
N LYS A 477 -18.69 9.93 36.84
CA LYS A 477 -18.92 11.29 37.32
C LYS A 477 -18.56 11.30 38.80
N THR A 478 -17.44 11.90 39.14
CA THR A 478 -17.21 12.41 40.50
C THR A 478 -18.20 13.54 40.71
N GLY A 479 -19.34 13.24 41.32
CA GLY A 479 -20.22 14.25 41.90
C GLY A 479 -19.50 14.96 43.05
N PRO A 480 -19.83 16.24 43.33
CA PRO A 480 -19.16 17.00 44.35
C PRO A 480 -19.57 16.46 45.73
N ARG A 481 -18.60 16.18 46.59
CA ARG A 481 -18.84 15.98 48.01
C ARG A 481 -18.34 17.21 48.77
N LYS A 482 -19.34 18.02 49.14
CA LYS A 482 -19.49 18.97 50.26
C LYS A 482 -18.33 19.89 50.58
#